data_AF-A0A916MKK6-F1
#
_entry.id   AF-A0A916MKK6-F1
#
_cell.length_a   1.000
_cell.length_b   1.000
_cell.length_c   1.000
_cell.angle_alpha   90.00
_cell.angle_beta   90.00
_cell.angle_gamma   90.00
#
_symmetry.space_group_name_H-M   'P 1'
#
loop_
_entity.id
_entity.type
_entity.pdbx_description
1 polymer ?
#
loop_
_entity_poly.entity_id
_entity_poly.type
_entity_poly.pdbx_seq_one_letter_code
_entity_poly.pdbx_strand_id
1 'polypeptide(L)'
;MEAQVTSLLAPPLAFMGYVALIGLIFALSGWITRAVRRGANSPEAYAGGEQVYTDAAPGYQQFFRTTLFFALLHLGALMIGLSDLSVGVGLYVLGLMAALIAVAEAQGEEGGEEA
;
A
#
# COMPACT_ATOMS: atom_id res chain seq x y z
N MET A 1 9.93 -9.87 -37.11
CA MET A 1 10.25 -10.35 -35.75
C MET A 1 9.70 -9.39 -34.67
N GLU A 2 8.59 -8.69 -34.94
CA GLU A 2 8.05 -7.64 -34.05
C GLU A 2 6.84 -8.15 -33.22
N ALA A 3 6.04 -9.06 -33.79
CA ALA A 3 4.80 -9.56 -33.18
C ALA A 3 5.00 -10.42 -31.92
N GLN A 4 6.19 -10.99 -31.73
CA GLN A 4 6.48 -11.81 -30.54
C GLN A 4 6.66 -10.93 -29.30
N VAL A 5 7.34 -9.79 -29.42
CA VAL A 5 7.63 -8.89 -28.28
C VAL A 5 6.34 -8.23 -27.77
N THR A 6 5.41 -7.87 -28.66
CA THR A 6 4.12 -7.27 -28.29
C THR A 6 3.23 -8.24 -27.51
N SER A 7 3.34 -9.54 -27.79
CA SER A 7 2.58 -10.57 -27.06
C SER A 7 3.11 -10.78 -25.64
N LEU A 8 4.43 -10.66 -25.42
CA LEU A 8 5.01 -10.66 -24.07
C LEU A 8 4.68 -9.38 -23.28
N LEU A 9 4.48 -8.25 -23.96
CA LEU A 9 4.04 -6.98 -23.35
C LEU A 9 2.51 -6.88 -23.18
N ALA A 10 1.75 -7.90 -23.58
CA ALA A 10 0.32 -7.93 -23.30
C ALA A 10 0.10 -7.89 -21.78
N PRO A 11 -0.75 -6.99 -21.24
CA PRO A 11 -0.86 -6.77 -19.79
C PRO A 11 -1.07 -8.05 -18.95
N PRO A 12 -1.91 -9.03 -19.39
CA PRO A 12 -2.06 -10.28 -18.65
C PRO A 12 -0.79 -11.15 -18.65
N LEU A 13 -0.06 -11.20 -19.77
CA LEU A 13 1.12 -12.04 -19.91
C LEU A 13 2.32 -11.46 -19.13
N ALA A 14 2.48 -10.14 -19.17
CA ALA A 14 3.46 -9.43 -18.35
C ALA A 14 3.21 -9.64 -16.85
N PHE A 15 1.94 -9.61 -16.41
CA PHE A 15 1.57 -9.93 -15.03
C PHE A 15 1.95 -11.37 -14.65
N MET A 16 1.66 -12.36 -15.50
CA MET A 16 2.05 -13.75 -15.26
C MET A 16 3.58 -13.91 -15.16
N GLY A 17 4.34 -13.24 -16.02
CA GLY A 17 5.80 -13.22 -15.97
C GLY A 17 6.33 -12.62 -14.66
N TYR A 18 5.73 -11.51 -14.21
CA TYR A 18 6.07 -10.87 -12.94
C TYR A 18 5.78 -11.76 -11.73
N VAL A 19 4.61 -12.39 -11.68
CA VAL A 19 4.24 -13.35 -10.62
C VAL A 19 5.20 -14.54 -10.60
N ALA A 20 5.53 -15.10 -11.77
CA ALA A 20 6.50 -16.18 -11.89
C ALA A 20 7.88 -15.77 -11.37
N LEU A 21 8.33 -14.55 -11.67
CA LEU A 21 9.60 -14.01 -11.19
C LEU A 21 9.59 -13.84 -9.65
N ILE A 22 8.52 -13.28 -9.07
CA ILE A 22 8.39 -13.19 -7.60
C ILE A 22 8.43 -14.59 -6.98
N GLY A 23 7.71 -15.55 -7.55
CA GLY A 23 7.70 -16.93 -7.09
C GLY A 23 9.09 -17.56 -7.10
N LEU A 24 9.87 -17.30 -8.16
CA LEU A 24 11.25 -17.76 -8.25
C LEU A 24 12.14 -17.14 -7.17
N ILE A 25 12.03 -15.83 -6.96
CA ILE A 25 12.78 -15.11 -5.91
C ILE A 25 12.40 -15.65 -4.52
N PHE A 26 11.12 -15.90 -4.27
CA PHE A 26 10.64 -16.46 -3.00
C PHE A 26 11.11 -17.89 -2.76
N ALA A 27 11.09 -18.74 -3.79
CA ALA A 27 11.63 -20.09 -3.71
C ALA A 27 13.14 -20.07 -3.44
N LEU A 28 13.86 -19.17 -4.10
CA LEU A 28 15.30 -19.01 -3.93
C LEU A 28 15.65 -18.49 -2.53
N SER A 29 14.93 -17.47 -2.03
CA SER A 29 15.12 -16.95 -0.67
C SER A 29 14.79 -18.00 0.39
N GLY A 30 13.72 -18.79 0.19
CA GLY A 30 13.38 -19.93 1.01
C GLY A 30 14.48 -20.99 1.03
N TRP A 31 15.07 -21.31 -0.13
CA TRP A 31 16.15 -22.28 -0.26
C TRP A 31 17.43 -21.82 0.46
N ILE A 32 17.84 -20.57 0.26
CA ILE A 32 19.02 -19.97 0.92
C ILE A 32 18.84 -19.94 2.44
N THR A 33 17.67 -19.50 2.93
CA THR A 33 17.39 -19.37 4.37
C THR A 33 17.11 -20.70 5.07
N ARG A 34 16.89 -21.80 4.33
CA ARG A 34 16.65 -23.13 4.90
C ARG A 34 17.86 -23.69 5.65
N ALA A 35 19.07 -23.29 5.26
CA ALA A 35 20.31 -23.66 5.96
C ALA A 35 20.46 -22.95 7.32
N VAL A 36 19.87 -21.75 7.47
CA VAL A 36 20.05 -20.87 8.64
C VAL A 36 19.10 -21.21 9.80
N ARG A 37 17.97 -21.87 9.52
CA ARG A 37 16.93 -22.22 10.53
C ARG A 37 17.33 -23.32 11.52
N ARG A 38 18.56 -23.85 11.47
CA ARG A 38 19.03 -24.92 12.37
C ARG A 38 19.68 -24.44 13.67
N GLY A 39 19.79 -23.13 13.91
CA GLY A 39 20.35 -22.59 15.15
C GLY A 39 19.41 -21.60 15.82
N ALA A 40 18.96 -21.95 17.04
CA ALA A 40 18.57 -21.14 18.21
C ALA A 40 17.82 -19.78 18.06
N ASN A 41 17.37 -19.39 16.87
CA ASN A 41 16.65 -18.14 16.67
C ASN A 41 15.15 -18.43 16.77
N SER A 42 14.56 -18.03 17.91
CA SER A 42 13.11 -18.08 18.13
C SER A 42 12.40 -17.35 16.98
N PRO A 43 11.30 -17.89 16.42
CA PRO A 43 10.49 -17.19 15.41
C PRO A 43 9.68 -16.03 15.99
N GLU A 44 9.80 -15.77 17.29
CA GLU A 44 9.11 -14.68 17.98
C GLU A 44 9.61 -13.31 17.52
N ALA A 45 8.70 -12.34 17.48
CA ALA A 45 9.05 -10.96 17.19
C ALA A 45 10.06 -10.45 18.23
N TYR A 46 11.15 -9.84 17.76
CA TYR A 46 12.14 -9.28 18.66
C TYR A 46 11.57 -8.03 19.34
N ALA A 47 11.20 -8.16 20.62
CA ALA A 47 10.70 -7.07 21.46
C ALA A 47 11.78 -6.52 22.41
N GLY A 48 13.05 -6.44 21.95
CA GLY A 48 14.12 -5.88 22.77
C GLY A 48 14.46 -6.67 24.05
N GLY A 49 14.02 -7.92 24.17
CA GLY A 49 14.13 -8.74 25.38
C GLY A 49 12.89 -8.73 26.28
N GLU A 50 11.86 -7.99 25.93
CA GLU A 50 10.56 -7.99 26.64
C GLU A 50 9.58 -9.01 26.08
N GLN A 51 8.49 -9.26 26.82
CA GLN A 51 7.39 -10.09 26.33
C GLN A 51 6.65 -9.36 25.21
N VAL A 52 6.39 -10.08 24.11
CA VAL A 52 5.64 -9.54 22.98
C VAL A 52 4.17 -9.42 23.40
N TYR A 53 3.68 -8.19 23.58
CA TYR A 53 2.25 -7.93 23.66
C TYR A 53 1.66 -7.93 22.25
N THR A 54 0.63 -8.74 22.03
CA THR A 54 -0.03 -8.87 20.72
C THR A 54 -1.05 -7.77 20.43
N ASP A 55 -1.32 -6.90 21.39
CA ASP A 55 -2.25 -5.78 21.17
C ASP A 55 -1.59 -4.77 20.25
N ALA A 56 -2.24 -4.57 19.10
CA ALA A 56 -1.90 -3.47 18.20
C ALA A 56 -1.96 -2.18 19.01
N ALA A 57 -0.90 -1.37 18.92
CA ALA A 57 -0.77 -0.14 19.69
C ALA A 57 -2.08 0.68 19.63
N PRO A 58 -2.70 1.00 20.79
CA PRO A 58 -3.88 1.86 20.81
C PRO A 58 -3.48 3.21 20.21
N GLY A 59 -4.09 3.57 19.07
CA GLY A 59 -3.69 4.73 18.26
C GLY A 59 -3.68 4.49 16.73
N TYR A 60 -3.88 3.26 16.27
CA TYR A 60 -3.95 2.95 14.82
C TYR A 60 -5.07 3.71 14.07
N GLN A 61 -6.11 4.14 14.79
CA GLN A 61 -7.21 4.91 14.19
C GLN A 61 -6.73 6.22 13.55
N GLN A 62 -5.75 6.90 14.15
CA GLN A 62 -5.19 8.14 13.59
C GLN A 62 -4.35 7.87 12.33
N PHE A 63 -3.61 6.76 12.33
CA PHE A 63 -2.86 6.30 11.16
C PHE A 63 -3.81 5.97 9.99
N PHE A 64 -4.91 5.27 10.26
CA PHE A 64 -5.91 4.93 9.24
C PHE A 64 -6.49 6.19 8.59
N ARG A 65 -6.87 7.15 9.42
CA ARG A 65 -7.41 8.46 9.03
C ARG A 65 -6.43 9.24 8.13
N THR A 66 -5.17 9.31 8.51
CA THR A 66 -4.09 9.93 7.70
C THR A 66 -3.86 9.17 6.39
N THR A 67 -3.87 7.84 6.43
CA THR A 67 -3.64 6.99 5.24
C THR A 67 -4.76 7.12 4.23
N LEU A 68 -6.01 7.18 4.70
CA LEU A 68 -7.18 7.39 3.83
C LEU A 68 -7.10 8.74 3.11
N PHE A 69 -6.71 9.80 3.82
CA PHE A 69 -6.49 11.11 3.21
C PHE A 69 -5.45 11.03 2.08
N PHE A 70 -4.29 10.41 2.34
CA PHE A 70 -3.26 10.23 1.32
C PHE A 70 -3.72 9.37 0.14
N ALA A 71 -4.49 8.31 0.39
CA ALA A 71 -5.03 7.45 -0.66
C ALA A 71 -5.98 8.22 -1.58
N LEU A 72 -6.88 9.04 -1.02
CA LEU A 72 -7.79 9.89 -1.79
C LEU A 72 -7.03 10.97 -2.57
N LEU A 73 -6.06 11.63 -1.94
CA LEU A 73 -5.24 12.64 -2.61
C LEU A 73 -4.48 12.02 -3.78
N HIS A 74 -3.86 10.86 -3.56
CA HIS A 74 -3.14 10.12 -4.58
C HIS A 74 -4.05 9.73 -5.75
N LEU A 75 -5.28 9.26 -5.46
CA LEU A 75 -6.28 8.96 -6.48
C LEU A 75 -6.66 10.20 -7.30
N GLY A 76 -6.77 11.36 -6.66
CA GLY A 76 -6.96 12.65 -7.34
C GLY A 76 -5.82 12.97 -8.31
N ALA A 77 -4.58 12.80 -7.87
CA ALA A 77 -3.40 13.01 -8.71
C ALA A 77 -3.36 12.05 -9.91
N LEU A 78 -3.70 10.78 -9.72
CA LEU A 78 -3.80 9.80 -10.81
C LEU A 78 -4.86 10.19 -11.83
N MET A 79 -6.04 10.63 -11.37
CA MET A 79 -7.13 11.01 -12.27
C MET A 79 -6.79 12.24 -13.10
N ILE A 80 -6.14 13.25 -12.50
CA ILE A 80 -5.69 14.43 -13.23
C ILE A 80 -4.55 14.07 -14.22
N GLY A 81 -3.64 13.19 -13.82
CA GLY A 81 -2.47 12.83 -14.62
C GLY A 81 -2.75 11.88 -15.80
N LEU A 82 -3.81 11.06 -15.71
CA LEU A 82 -4.11 10.03 -16.71
C LEU A 82 -5.34 10.33 -17.57
N SER A 83 -6.17 11.30 -17.20
CA SER A 83 -7.43 11.59 -17.91
C SER A 83 -7.32 12.77 -18.85
N ASP A 84 -8.09 12.73 -19.94
CA ASP A 84 -8.35 13.91 -20.76
C ASP A 84 -9.24 14.92 -20.01
N LEU A 85 -9.00 16.21 -20.24
CA LEU A 85 -9.79 17.29 -19.64
C LEU A 85 -11.23 17.26 -20.16
N SER A 86 -12.12 16.67 -19.37
CA SER A 86 -13.55 16.55 -19.66
C SER A 86 -14.39 17.00 -18.46
N VAL A 87 -15.65 17.34 -18.73
CA VAL A 87 -16.61 17.74 -17.69
C VAL A 87 -16.80 16.64 -16.64
N GLY A 88 -16.73 15.37 -17.05
CA GLY A 88 -16.83 14.23 -16.13
C GLY A 88 -15.68 14.18 -15.11
N VAL A 89 -14.45 14.46 -15.56
CA VAL A 89 -13.28 14.54 -14.67
C VAL A 89 -13.41 15.73 -13.72
N GLY A 90 -13.94 16.86 -14.19
CA GLY A 90 -14.22 18.01 -13.34
C GLY A 90 -15.18 17.69 -12.19
N LEU A 91 -16.29 16.98 -12.47
CA LEU A 91 -17.23 16.53 -11.44
C LEU A 91 -16.60 15.54 -10.47
N TYR A 92 -15.79 14.60 -10.99
CA TYR A 92 -15.07 13.64 -10.17
C TYR A 92 -14.09 14.31 -9.20
N VAL A 93 -13.26 15.23 -9.71
CA VAL A 93 -12.30 15.99 -8.90
C VAL A 93 -13.03 16.80 -7.83
N LEU A 94 -14.18 17.40 -8.16
CA LEU A 94 -14.98 18.16 -7.20
C LEU A 94 -15.52 17.27 -6.08
N GLY A 95 -16.02 16.07 -6.41
CA GLY A 95 -16.42 15.06 -5.42
C GLY A 95 -15.25 14.58 -4.56
N LEU A 96 -14.07 14.39 -5.16
CA LEU A 96 -12.86 14.00 -4.46
C LEU A 96 -12.37 15.10 -3.50
N MET A 97 -12.46 16.37 -3.89
CA MET A 97 -12.17 17.51 -3.01
C MET A 97 -13.13 17.55 -1.82
N ALA A 98 -14.43 17.32 -2.02
CA ALA A 98 -15.40 17.24 -0.93
C ALA A 98 -15.08 16.09 0.04
N ALA A 99 -14.69 14.92 -0.48
CA ALA A 99 -14.27 13.79 0.34
C ALA A 99 -13.00 14.09 1.15
N LEU A 100 -12.02 14.79 0.55
CA LEU A 100 -10.80 15.20 1.25
C LEU A 100 -11.09 16.20 2.37
N ILE A 101 -11.99 17.17 2.13
CA ILE A 101 -12.41 18.13 3.15
C ILE A 101 -13.11 17.41 4.30
N ALA A 102 -14.06 16.51 4.01
CA ALA A 102 -14.76 15.75 5.05
C ALA A 102 -13.81 14.91 5.91
N VAL A 103 -12.83 14.25 5.28
CA VAL A 103 -11.81 13.48 6.01
C VAL A 103 -10.91 14.38 6.85
N ALA A 104 -10.56 15.57 6.34
CA ALA A 104 -9.73 16.55 7.03
C ALA A 104 -10.44 17.17 8.25
N GLU A 105 -11.72 17.53 8.12
CA GLU A 105 -12.54 17.99 9.25
C GLU A 105 -12.64 16.93 10.34
N ALA A 106 -12.85 15.67 9.95
CA ALA A 106 -12.85 14.54 10.88
C ALA A 106 -11.47 14.26 11.55
N GLN A 107 -10.39 14.91 11.11
CA GLN A 107 -9.10 14.92 11.84
C GLN A 107 -9.03 16.04 12.88
N GLY A 108 -9.67 17.19 12.62
CA GLY A 108 -9.47 18.42 13.38
C GLY A 108 -10.07 18.40 14.78
N GLU A 109 -11.03 17.53 15.05
CA GLU A 109 -11.73 17.44 16.33
C GLU A 109 -10.92 16.73 17.43
N GLU A 110 -9.85 16.00 17.11
CA GLU A 110 -9.09 15.22 18.12
C GLU A 110 -7.83 15.92 18.66
N GLY A 111 -7.58 17.18 18.27
CA GLY A 111 -6.38 17.95 18.68
C GLY A 111 -6.59 18.94 19.83
N GLY A 112 -7.76 18.94 20.49
CA GLY A 112 -8.22 20.04 21.35
C GLY A 112 -8.40 19.74 22.84
N GLU A 113 -7.94 18.60 23.35
CA GLU A 113 -8.11 18.25 24.77
C GLU A 113 -6.80 17.71 25.36
N GLU A 114 -5.81 18.59 25.51
CA GLU A 114 -4.72 18.50 26.50
C GLU A 114 -3.89 19.80 26.45
N ALA A 115 -4.35 20.82 27.19
CA ALA A 115 -3.57 21.98 27.60
C ALA A 115 -3.96 22.38 29.03
#